data_AF-A0A1F7WW97-F1
#
_entry.id   AF-A0A1F7WW97-F1
#
_cell.length_a   1.000
_cell.length_b   1.000
_cell.length_c   1.000
_cell.angle_alpha   90.00
_cell.angle_beta   90.00
_cell.angle_gamma   90.00
#
_symmetry.space_group_name_H-M   'P 1'
#
loop_
_entity.id
_entity.type
_entity.pdbx_description
1 polymer ?
#
loop_
_entity_poly.entity_id
_entity_poly.type
_entity_poly.pdbx_seq_one_letter_code
_entity_poly.pdbx_strand_id
1 'polypeptide(L)'
;MKKKYLKIFLLASPFYLKGRSADKLHHLVVARMMEKILKENPKLDSDVMMAVALLHDIGYAKIPKHKIGSFWAKKIKKDHMRLGAELAQDILGRINFPQGKIERVCEIIATHDNPELGLPIYSYEAQVLKEADILWMTTEEAFWLDIGRRQIQPEEWLTTLEKRFSKDPEYKPYIKTKFGKGRVRNFLRQMRKKLRGQP
;
A
#
# COMPACT_ATOMS: atom_id res chain seq x y z
N MET A 1 5.87 16.37 5.12
CA MET A 1 4.46 16.16 4.74
C MET A 1 3.71 17.51 4.77
N LYS A 2 3.01 17.89 3.69
CA LYS A 2 2.23 19.15 3.62
C LYS A 2 1.10 19.16 4.66
N LYS A 3 0.68 20.34 5.15
CA LYS A 3 -0.40 20.52 6.15
C LYS A 3 -1.70 19.79 5.78
N LYS A 4 -2.09 19.80 4.50
CA LYS A 4 -3.28 19.08 4.01
C LYS A 4 -3.18 17.56 4.15
N TYR A 5 -2.00 16.97 3.90
CA TYR A 5 -1.80 15.52 4.03
C TYR A 5 -1.77 15.09 5.51
N LEU A 6 -1.24 15.95 6.39
CA LEU A 6 -1.33 15.73 7.83
C LEU A 6 -2.79 15.72 8.30
N LYS A 7 -3.64 16.62 7.79
CA LYS A 7 -5.09 16.60 8.11
C LYS A 7 -5.76 15.29 7.67
N ILE A 8 -5.48 14.82 6.45
CA ILE A 8 -5.97 13.52 5.96
C ILE A 8 -5.54 12.40 6.91
N PHE A 9 -4.26 12.33 7.25
CA PHE A 9 -3.71 11.31 8.15
C PHE A 9 -4.38 11.34 9.54
N LEU A 10 -4.57 12.52 10.13
CA LEU A 10 -5.19 12.65 11.45
C LEU A 10 -6.66 12.23 11.44
N LEU A 11 -7.43 12.64 10.41
CA LEU A 11 -8.83 12.23 10.25
C LEU A 11 -8.96 10.72 9.98
N ALA A 12 -7.98 10.14 9.29
CA ALA A 12 -7.95 8.71 8.99
C ALA A 12 -7.44 7.85 10.16
N SER A 13 -6.77 8.45 11.16
CA SER A 13 -6.16 7.76 12.29
C SER A 13 -7.08 6.76 13.02
N PRO A 14 -8.35 7.08 13.31
CA PRO A 14 -9.27 6.11 13.94
C PRO A 14 -9.48 4.84 13.10
N PHE A 15 -9.45 4.95 11.77
CA PHE A 15 -9.62 3.81 10.86
C PHE A 15 -8.35 2.96 10.82
N TYR A 16 -7.16 3.56 10.81
CA TYR A 16 -5.90 2.82 10.89
C TYR A 16 -5.80 1.98 12.17
N LEU A 17 -6.25 2.54 13.30
CA LEU A 17 -6.21 1.85 14.59
C LEU A 17 -7.25 0.72 14.70
N LYS A 18 -8.36 0.85 13.98
CA LYS A 18 -9.43 -0.15 13.95
C LYS A 18 -9.21 -1.26 12.90
N GLY A 19 -8.40 -0.99 11.87
CA GLY A 19 -8.11 -1.90 10.77
C GLY A 19 -7.22 -3.08 11.16
N ARG A 20 -6.37 -3.53 10.21
CA ARG A 20 -5.44 -4.64 10.42
C ARG A 20 -4.27 -4.22 11.30
N SER A 21 -3.54 -5.22 11.81
CA SER A 21 -2.29 -4.95 12.51
C SER A 21 -1.30 -4.21 11.61
N ALA A 22 -0.61 -3.23 12.19
CA ALA A 22 0.33 -2.33 11.52
C ALA A 22 -0.26 -1.39 10.44
N ASP A 23 -1.58 -1.30 10.24
CA ASP A 23 -2.16 -0.42 9.20
C ASP A 23 -1.70 1.04 9.33
N LYS A 24 -1.57 1.58 10.55
CA LYS A 24 -1.04 2.95 10.75
C LYS A 24 0.39 3.10 10.22
N LEU A 25 1.25 2.12 10.46
CA LEU A 25 2.63 2.12 9.99
C LEU A 25 2.69 1.90 8.47
N HIS A 26 1.86 0.99 7.95
CA HIS A 26 1.67 0.71 6.52
C HIS A 26 1.41 1.99 5.74
N HIS A 27 0.35 2.72 6.08
CA HIS A 27 -0.03 3.96 5.39
C HIS A 27 1.07 5.04 5.44
N LEU A 28 1.80 5.15 6.57
CA LEU A 28 2.93 6.09 6.67
C LEU A 28 4.08 5.70 5.75
N VAL A 29 4.41 4.42 5.66
CA VAL A 29 5.45 3.91 4.76
C VAL A 29 5.04 4.08 3.31
N VAL A 30 3.81 3.70 2.93
CA VAL A 30 3.29 3.87 1.56
C VAL A 30 3.28 5.35 1.17
N ALA A 31 2.86 6.25 2.05
CA ALA A 31 2.93 7.70 1.81
C ALA A 31 4.38 8.18 1.58
N ARG A 32 5.36 7.67 2.34
CA ARG A 32 6.78 8.00 2.12
C ARG A 32 7.31 7.43 0.80
N MET A 33 6.90 6.22 0.39
CA MET A 33 7.25 5.68 -0.93
C MET A 33 6.66 6.54 -2.04
N MET A 34 5.40 6.93 -1.89
CA MET A 34 4.70 7.80 -2.84
C MET A 34 5.42 9.14 -3.03
N GLU A 35 5.86 9.79 -1.94
CA GLU A 35 6.65 11.04 -2.02
C GLU A 35 7.94 10.87 -2.84
N LYS A 36 8.58 9.69 -2.81
CA LYS A 36 9.78 9.40 -3.62
C LYS A 36 9.44 9.09 -5.07
N ILE A 37 8.43 8.25 -5.29
CA ILE A 37 7.95 7.86 -6.62
C ILE A 37 7.46 9.07 -7.42
N LEU A 38 6.76 10.02 -6.78
CA LEU A 38 6.28 11.25 -7.42
C LEU A 38 7.40 12.13 -7.98
N LYS A 39 8.63 12.05 -7.47
CA LYS A 39 9.77 12.79 -8.03
C LYS A 39 10.14 12.30 -9.44
N GLU A 40 9.87 11.05 -9.75
CA GLU A 40 10.05 10.47 -11.08
C GLU A 40 8.78 10.58 -11.94
N ASN A 41 7.66 11.03 -11.36
CA ASN A 41 6.36 11.14 -12.00
C ASN A 41 5.74 12.54 -11.83
N PRO A 42 6.41 13.63 -12.27
CA PRO A 42 5.98 15.00 -11.99
C PRO A 42 4.65 15.40 -12.63
N LYS A 43 4.16 14.63 -13.62
CA LYS A 43 2.87 14.86 -14.27
C LYS A 43 1.67 14.39 -13.44
N LEU A 44 1.89 13.55 -12.43
CA LEU A 44 0.83 13.06 -11.56
C LEU A 44 0.41 14.13 -10.57
N ASP A 45 -0.89 14.21 -10.30
CA ASP A 45 -1.41 15.10 -9.26
C ASP A 45 -0.98 14.58 -7.87
N SER A 46 0.01 15.26 -7.28
CA SER A 46 0.53 14.91 -5.96
C SER A 46 -0.53 14.89 -4.86
N ASP A 47 -1.60 15.70 -4.96
CA ASP A 47 -2.66 15.70 -3.96
C ASP A 47 -3.51 14.43 -4.05
N VAL A 48 -3.88 14.01 -5.26
CA VAL A 48 -4.58 12.73 -5.49
C VAL A 48 -3.71 11.57 -5.02
N MET A 49 -2.45 11.53 -5.45
CA MET A 49 -1.54 10.41 -5.16
C MET A 49 -1.20 10.27 -3.67
N MET A 50 -1.04 11.38 -2.96
CA MET A 50 -0.82 11.35 -1.52
C MET A 50 -2.10 11.01 -0.75
N ALA A 51 -3.28 11.43 -1.22
CA ALA A 51 -4.55 11.05 -0.61
C ALA A 51 -4.80 9.54 -0.74
N VAL A 52 -4.62 8.95 -1.94
CA VAL A 52 -4.79 7.49 -2.11
C VAL A 52 -3.79 6.71 -1.27
N ALA A 53 -2.51 7.14 -1.19
CA ALA A 53 -1.51 6.46 -0.36
C ALA A 53 -1.91 6.43 1.13
N LEU A 54 -2.53 7.52 1.62
CA LEU A 54 -2.98 7.64 3.00
C LEU A 54 -4.35 6.98 3.26
N LEU A 55 -5.13 6.63 2.23
CA LEU A 55 -6.52 6.21 2.41
C LEU A 55 -6.85 4.83 1.83
N HIS A 56 -6.00 4.24 0.98
CA HIS A 56 -6.34 3.04 0.20
C HIS A 56 -6.88 1.86 1.03
N ASP A 57 -6.31 1.62 2.20
CA ASP A 57 -6.63 0.45 3.03
C ASP A 57 -7.56 0.76 4.22
N ILE A 58 -8.08 1.99 4.36
CA ILE A 58 -8.92 2.35 5.52
C ILE A 58 -10.24 1.57 5.58
N GLY A 59 -10.67 0.98 4.46
CA GLY A 59 -11.85 0.13 4.40
C GLY A 59 -11.76 -1.10 5.30
N TYR A 60 -10.55 -1.58 5.63
CA TYR A 60 -10.37 -2.70 6.57
C TYR A 60 -10.96 -2.38 7.96
N ALA A 61 -11.06 -1.11 8.35
CA ALA A 61 -11.70 -0.68 9.60
C ALA A 61 -13.20 -0.99 9.68
N LYS A 62 -13.84 -1.28 8.54
CA LYS A 62 -15.26 -1.66 8.45
C LYS A 62 -15.46 -3.18 8.34
N ILE A 63 -14.38 -3.95 8.18
CA ILE A 63 -14.45 -5.41 8.18
C ILE A 63 -14.64 -5.91 9.61
N PRO A 64 -15.59 -6.85 9.87
CA PRO A 64 -15.76 -7.42 11.20
C PRO A 64 -14.45 -8.03 11.74
N LYS A 65 -14.12 -7.75 13.01
CA LYS A 65 -12.83 -8.16 13.61
C LYS A 65 -12.52 -9.66 13.45
N HIS A 66 -13.52 -10.53 13.60
CA HIS A 66 -13.36 -11.98 13.43
C HIS A 66 -13.01 -12.41 11.99
N LYS A 67 -13.22 -11.53 10.99
CA LYS A 67 -12.88 -11.77 9.58
C LYS A 67 -11.59 -11.07 9.16
N ILE A 68 -11.03 -10.18 9.99
CA ILE A 68 -9.81 -9.44 9.67
C ILE A 68 -8.64 -10.39 9.41
N GLY A 69 -8.54 -11.52 10.12
CA GLY A 69 -7.49 -12.53 9.86
C GLY A 69 -7.55 -13.18 8.46
N SER A 70 -8.71 -13.11 7.80
CA SER A 70 -8.94 -13.61 6.44
C SER A 70 -8.84 -12.50 5.38
N PHE A 71 -8.01 -11.48 5.63
CA PHE A 71 -7.86 -10.31 4.76
C PHE A 71 -7.39 -10.64 3.32
N TRP A 72 -6.87 -11.84 3.09
CA TRP A 72 -6.53 -12.37 1.76
C TRP A 72 -7.75 -12.87 0.96
N ALA A 73 -8.91 -13.06 1.61
CA ALA A 73 -10.09 -13.60 0.94
C ALA A 73 -10.66 -12.58 -0.06
N LYS A 74 -10.94 -13.04 -1.28
CA LYS A 74 -11.46 -12.19 -2.39
C LYS A 74 -12.66 -11.32 -1.98
N LYS A 75 -13.58 -11.85 -1.17
CA LYS A 75 -14.73 -11.09 -0.66
C LYS A 75 -14.29 -9.92 0.23
N ILE A 76 -13.33 -10.14 1.12
CA ILE A 76 -12.79 -9.09 2.00
C ILE A 76 -12.02 -8.06 1.18
N LYS A 77 -11.28 -8.50 0.15
CA LYS A 77 -10.62 -7.62 -0.81
C LYS A 77 -11.62 -6.71 -1.54
N LYS A 78 -12.72 -7.26 -2.04
CA LYS A 78 -13.79 -6.46 -2.66
C LYS A 78 -14.46 -5.49 -1.66
N ASP A 79 -14.78 -5.97 -0.47
CA ASP A 79 -15.50 -5.18 0.54
C ASP A 79 -14.65 -4.00 1.06
N HIS A 80 -13.35 -4.19 1.34
CA HIS A 80 -12.52 -3.10 1.85
C HIS A 80 -12.28 -2.01 0.79
N MET A 81 -12.12 -2.36 -0.50
CA MET A 81 -11.96 -1.35 -1.56
C MET A 81 -13.20 -0.45 -1.66
N ARG A 82 -14.40 -1.05 -1.69
CA ARG A 82 -15.66 -0.29 -1.74
C ARG A 82 -15.85 0.60 -0.50
N LEU A 83 -15.71 0.02 0.69
CA LEU A 83 -15.88 0.74 1.96
C LEU A 83 -14.79 1.80 2.17
N GLY A 84 -13.58 1.55 1.66
CA GLY A 84 -12.46 2.50 1.67
C GLY A 84 -12.75 3.72 0.82
N ALA A 85 -13.33 3.54 -0.38
CA ALA A 85 -13.73 4.64 -1.24
C ALA A 85 -14.81 5.53 -0.58
N GLU A 86 -15.83 4.92 0.03
CA GLU A 86 -16.87 5.64 0.79
C GLU A 86 -16.28 6.47 1.94
N LEU A 87 -15.34 5.89 2.70
CA LEU A 87 -14.64 6.57 3.79
C LEU A 87 -13.72 7.70 3.28
N ALA A 88 -13.06 7.50 2.14
CA ALA A 88 -12.21 8.51 1.53
C ALA A 88 -13.02 9.73 1.09
N GLN A 89 -14.21 9.50 0.51
CA GLN A 89 -15.13 10.56 0.13
C GLN A 89 -15.51 11.44 1.33
N ASP A 90 -15.92 10.82 2.45
CA ASP A 90 -16.28 11.54 3.68
C ASP A 90 -15.09 12.32 4.27
N ILE A 91 -13.92 11.68 4.42
CA ILE A 91 -12.72 12.32 4.98
C ILE A 91 -12.29 13.53 4.14
N LEU A 92 -12.25 13.37 2.81
CA LEU A 92 -11.80 14.43 1.91
C LEU A 92 -12.83 15.56 1.80
N GLY A 93 -14.13 15.24 1.85
CA GLY A 93 -15.20 16.23 1.91
C GLY A 93 -15.09 17.15 3.13
N ARG A 94 -14.80 16.59 4.31
CA ARG A 94 -14.62 17.35 5.58
C ARG A 94 -13.50 18.39 5.55
N ILE A 95 -12.54 18.26 4.63
CA ILE A 95 -11.42 19.19 4.49
C ILE A 95 -11.51 20.04 3.22
N ASN A 96 -12.68 20.07 2.56
CA ASN A 96 -12.93 20.80 1.32
C ASN A 96 -11.92 20.46 0.22
N PHE A 97 -11.60 19.16 0.07
CA PHE A 97 -10.76 18.70 -1.04
C PHE A 97 -11.51 18.93 -2.37
N PRO A 98 -10.83 19.29 -3.47
CA PRO A 98 -11.52 19.56 -4.74
C PRO A 98 -12.31 18.35 -5.23
N GLN A 99 -13.59 18.54 -5.61
CA GLN A 99 -14.51 17.45 -5.94
C GLN A 99 -13.98 16.48 -6.99
N GLY A 100 -13.46 16.98 -8.12
CA GLY A 100 -12.86 16.11 -9.15
C GLY A 100 -11.65 15.31 -8.66
N LYS A 101 -10.92 15.80 -7.65
CA LYS A 101 -9.84 15.02 -7.01
C LYS A 101 -10.39 13.97 -6.05
N ILE A 102 -11.51 14.25 -5.36
CA ILE A 102 -12.18 13.27 -4.50
C ILE A 102 -12.65 12.09 -5.34
N GLU A 103 -13.34 12.36 -6.45
CA GLU A 103 -13.81 11.33 -7.38
C GLU A 103 -12.66 10.45 -7.85
N ARG A 104 -11.55 11.07 -8.30
CA ARG A 104 -10.35 10.36 -8.72
C ARG A 104 -9.75 9.48 -7.62
N VAL A 105 -9.67 9.99 -6.39
CA VAL A 105 -9.19 9.21 -5.23
C VAL A 105 -10.09 8.00 -5.00
N CYS A 106 -11.41 8.19 -5.01
CA CYS A 106 -12.37 7.12 -4.75
C CYS A 106 -12.30 6.01 -5.82
N GLU A 107 -12.19 6.38 -7.10
CA GLU A 107 -12.00 5.43 -8.22
C GLU A 107 -10.75 4.56 -8.04
N ILE A 108 -9.63 5.18 -7.67
CA ILE A 108 -8.36 4.47 -7.46
C ILE A 108 -8.51 3.50 -6.29
N ILE A 109 -9.06 3.95 -5.15
CA ILE A 109 -9.23 3.11 -3.96
C ILE A 109 -10.18 1.94 -4.24
N ALA A 110 -11.27 2.16 -4.99
CA ALA A 110 -12.25 1.13 -5.31
C ALA A 110 -11.68 -0.02 -6.17
N THR A 111 -10.51 0.15 -6.77
CA THR A 111 -9.94 -0.80 -7.75
C THR A 111 -8.48 -1.18 -7.51
N HIS A 112 -7.82 -0.65 -6.46
CA HIS A 112 -6.37 -0.81 -6.28
C HIS A 112 -5.91 -2.25 -6.04
N ASP A 113 -6.78 -3.11 -5.52
CA ASP A 113 -6.52 -4.54 -5.26
C ASP A 113 -7.20 -5.47 -6.29
N ASN A 114 -7.70 -4.93 -7.40
CA ASN A 114 -8.22 -5.72 -8.52
C ASN A 114 -7.31 -6.90 -8.94
N PRO A 115 -5.96 -6.76 -9.00
CA PRO A 115 -5.08 -7.86 -9.40
C PRO A 115 -5.23 -9.10 -8.51
N GLU A 116 -5.48 -8.91 -7.22
CA GLU A 116 -5.69 -10.00 -6.26
C GLU A 116 -7.05 -10.71 -6.45
N LEU A 117 -7.96 -10.07 -7.19
CA LEU A 117 -9.22 -10.65 -7.64
C LEU A 117 -9.10 -11.33 -9.01
N GLY A 118 -7.96 -11.20 -9.70
CA GLY A 118 -7.77 -11.61 -11.09
C GLY A 118 -8.30 -10.58 -12.10
N LEU A 119 -8.47 -9.32 -11.67
CA LEU A 119 -8.94 -8.21 -12.49
C LEU A 119 -7.79 -7.22 -12.77
N PRO A 120 -7.78 -6.55 -13.94
CA PRO A 120 -6.74 -5.58 -14.25
C PRO A 120 -6.91 -4.24 -13.51
N ILE A 121 -5.79 -3.52 -13.38
CA ILE A 121 -5.75 -2.09 -13.05
C ILE A 121 -5.47 -1.30 -14.33
N TYR A 122 -6.45 -0.52 -14.78
CA TYR A 122 -6.31 0.24 -16.02
C TYR A 122 -5.62 1.58 -15.83
N SER A 123 -5.82 2.24 -14.68
CA SER A 123 -5.31 3.60 -14.51
C SER A 123 -3.84 3.64 -14.11
N TYR A 124 -3.11 4.61 -14.66
CA TYR A 124 -1.68 4.76 -14.36
C TYR A 124 -1.47 5.12 -12.89
N GLU A 125 -2.31 5.97 -12.31
CA GLU A 125 -2.27 6.33 -10.90
C GLU A 125 -2.44 5.11 -9.99
N ALA A 126 -3.39 4.22 -10.30
CA ALA A 126 -3.58 3.00 -9.52
C ALA A 126 -2.39 2.03 -9.67
N GLN A 127 -1.73 1.96 -10.83
CA GLN A 127 -0.48 1.20 -10.99
C GLN A 127 0.65 1.79 -10.12
N VAL A 128 0.73 3.11 -10.03
CA VAL A 128 1.72 3.83 -9.21
C VAL A 128 1.44 3.66 -7.71
N LEU A 129 0.16 3.66 -7.31
CA LEU A 129 -0.24 3.26 -5.95
C LEU A 129 0.19 1.82 -5.66
N LYS A 130 -0.06 0.89 -6.59
CA LYS A 130 0.34 -0.52 -6.40
C LYS A 130 1.85 -0.67 -6.26
N GLU A 131 2.65 0.12 -6.98
CA GLU A 131 4.11 0.18 -6.77
C GLU A 131 4.45 0.61 -5.33
N ALA A 132 3.87 1.73 -4.86
CA ALA A 132 4.12 2.24 -3.52
C ALA A 132 3.70 1.25 -2.42
N ASP A 133 2.57 0.58 -2.60
CA ASP A 133 2.02 -0.45 -1.72
C ASP A 133 2.91 -1.71 -1.70
N ILE A 134 3.33 -2.22 -2.85
CA ILE A 134 4.27 -3.35 -2.96
C ILE A 134 5.59 -3.05 -2.22
N LEU A 135 6.08 -1.81 -2.30
CA LEU A 135 7.33 -1.42 -1.64
C LEU A 135 7.23 -1.44 -0.09
N TRP A 136 6.05 -1.56 0.52
CA TRP A 136 5.90 -1.88 1.94
C TRP A 136 6.71 -3.13 2.33
N MET A 137 6.68 -4.18 1.49
CA MET A 137 7.39 -5.44 1.71
C MET A 137 8.92 -5.30 1.71
N THR A 138 9.45 -4.11 1.36
CA THR A 138 10.87 -3.78 1.41
C THR A 138 11.25 -3.01 2.67
N THR A 139 10.52 -3.24 3.76
CA THR A 139 10.83 -2.77 5.11
C THR A 139 11.08 -3.97 6.01
N GLU A 140 11.92 -3.81 7.03
CA GLU A 140 12.16 -4.89 7.98
C GLU A 140 10.91 -5.19 8.80
N GLU A 141 10.16 -4.15 9.15
CA GLU A 141 8.91 -4.26 9.90
C GLU A 141 7.89 -5.11 9.14
N ALA A 142 7.70 -4.87 7.84
CA ALA A 142 6.85 -5.72 6.99
C ALA A 142 7.38 -7.16 6.92
N PHE A 143 8.69 -7.31 6.75
CA PHE A 143 9.33 -8.61 6.61
C PHE A 143 9.08 -9.50 7.83
N TRP A 144 9.34 -9.00 9.03
CA TRP A 144 9.14 -9.75 10.28
C TRP A 144 7.66 -9.95 10.62
N LEU A 145 6.81 -8.96 10.29
CA LEU A 145 5.37 -9.08 10.45
C LEU A 145 4.79 -10.20 9.57
N ASP A 146 5.23 -10.29 8.31
CA ASP A 146 4.77 -11.31 7.38
C ASP A 146 5.27 -12.71 7.75
N ILE A 147 6.50 -12.84 8.27
CA ILE A 147 7.02 -14.08 8.85
C ILE A 147 6.10 -14.57 9.98
N GLY A 148 5.78 -13.70 10.94
CA GLY A 148 4.89 -14.06 12.05
C GLY A 148 3.48 -14.44 11.60
N ARG A 149 2.92 -13.71 10.63
CA ARG A 149 1.58 -13.98 10.07
C ARG A 149 1.52 -15.30 9.30
N ARG A 150 2.59 -15.64 8.58
CA ARG A 150 2.65 -16.81 7.69
C ARG A 150 3.22 -18.04 8.38
N GLN A 151 3.89 -17.88 9.52
CA GLN A 151 4.60 -18.94 10.24
C GLN A 151 5.62 -19.68 9.35
N ILE A 152 6.41 -18.91 8.60
CA ILE A 152 7.44 -19.41 7.68
C ILE A 152 8.83 -18.99 8.13
N GLN A 153 9.88 -19.67 7.64
CA GLN A 153 11.25 -19.31 7.97
C GLN A 153 11.69 -18.01 7.27
N PRO A 154 12.55 -17.19 7.88
CA PRO A 154 13.01 -15.93 7.29
C PRO A 154 13.65 -16.08 5.90
N GLU A 155 14.47 -17.13 5.72
CA GLU A 155 15.16 -17.43 4.45
C GLU A 155 14.15 -17.76 3.35
N GLU A 156 13.13 -18.56 3.67
CA GLU A 156 12.05 -18.93 2.76
C GLU A 156 11.25 -17.68 2.32
N TRP A 157 10.96 -16.78 3.27
CA TRP A 157 10.28 -15.54 2.95
C TRP A 157 11.12 -14.64 2.06
N LEU A 158 12.43 -14.52 2.34
CA LEU A 158 13.34 -13.74 1.51
C LEU A 158 13.41 -14.29 0.07
N THR A 159 13.48 -15.61 -0.11
CA THR A 159 13.40 -16.26 -1.43
C THR A 159 12.07 -15.98 -2.13
N THR A 160 10.96 -15.97 -1.38
CA THR A 160 9.64 -15.62 -1.93
C THR A 160 9.59 -14.17 -2.42
N LEU A 161 10.11 -13.22 -1.64
CA LEU A 161 10.21 -11.82 -2.05
C LEU A 161 11.10 -11.64 -3.29
N GLU A 162 12.24 -12.35 -3.35
CA GLU A 162 13.11 -12.34 -4.54
C GLU A 162 12.38 -12.84 -5.79
N LYS A 163 11.59 -13.92 -5.68
CA LYS A 163 10.73 -14.41 -6.77
C LYS A 163 9.66 -13.39 -7.16
N ARG A 164 8.97 -12.79 -6.18
CA ARG A 164 7.94 -11.76 -6.41
C ARG A 164 8.48 -10.61 -7.23
N PHE A 165 9.62 -10.07 -6.81
CA PHE A 165 10.19 -8.89 -7.47
C PHE A 165 10.88 -9.18 -8.81
N SER A 166 11.28 -10.44 -9.08
CA SER A 166 12.05 -10.79 -10.28
C SER A 166 11.26 -11.49 -11.38
N LYS A 167 10.22 -12.27 -11.03
CA LYS A 167 9.54 -13.19 -11.95
C LYS A 167 8.02 -13.18 -11.85
N ASP A 168 7.47 -12.86 -10.69
CA ASP A 168 6.02 -12.98 -10.46
C ASP A 168 5.24 -11.89 -11.21
N PRO A 169 4.31 -12.27 -12.11
CA PRO A 169 3.52 -11.32 -12.90
C PRO A 169 2.57 -10.46 -12.04
N GLU A 170 2.26 -10.86 -10.81
CA GLU A 170 1.41 -10.07 -9.92
C GLU A 170 2.16 -8.88 -9.31
N TYR A 171 3.50 -8.93 -9.23
CA TYR A 171 4.30 -7.91 -8.52
C TYR A 171 5.29 -7.19 -9.45
N LYS A 172 6.09 -7.94 -10.20
CA LYS A 172 7.19 -7.40 -11.02
C LYS A 172 6.74 -6.27 -11.97
N PRO A 173 5.59 -6.37 -12.69
CA PRO A 173 5.21 -5.34 -13.65
C PRO A 173 4.96 -3.96 -13.03
N TYR A 174 4.66 -3.89 -11.73
CA TYR A 174 4.35 -2.64 -11.04
C TYR A 174 5.61 -1.90 -10.53
N ILE A 175 6.74 -2.57 -10.33
CA ILE A 175 7.97 -1.93 -9.84
C ILE A 175 8.71 -1.27 -11.02
N LYS A 176 8.26 -0.08 -11.42
CA LYS A 176 8.71 0.61 -12.63
C LYS A 176 9.78 1.66 -12.38
N THR A 177 9.66 2.42 -11.29
CA THR A 177 10.55 3.56 -11.01
C THR A 177 11.99 3.13 -10.73
N LYS A 178 12.95 4.03 -10.97
CA LYS A 178 14.35 3.83 -10.59
C LYS A 178 14.47 3.69 -9.08
N PHE A 179 13.73 4.51 -8.32
CA PHE A 179 13.61 4.41 -6.88
C PHE A 179 13.14 3.02 -6.42
N GLY A 180 12.00 2.53 -6.93
CA GLY A 180 11.44 1.23 -6.56
C GLY A 180 12.40 0.08 -6.84
N LYS A 181 12.98 0.04 -8.05
CA LYS A 181 13.98 -0.96 -8.44
C LYS A 181 15.23 -0.93 -7.56
N GLY A 182 15.72 0.27 -7.26
CA GLY A 182 16.88 0.45 -6.37
C GLY A 182 16.58 0.02 -4.93
N ARG A 183 15.40 0.37 -4.42
CA ARG A 183 14.94 -0.01 -3.08
C ARG A 183 14.86 -1.52 -2.91
N VAL A 184 14.20 -2.22 -3.85
CA VAL A 184 14.11 -3.69 -3.86
C VAL A 184 15.50 -4.33 -3.81
N ARG A 185 16.40 -3.91 -4.72
CA ARG A 185 17.76 -4.46 -4.80
C ARG A 185 18.52 -4.27 -3.48
N ASN A 186 18.45 -3.07 -2.91
CA ASN A 186 19.13 -2.74 -1.67
C ASN A 186 18.55 -3.51 -0.47
N PHE A 187 17.22 -3.66 -0.41
CA PHE A 187 16.55 -4.39 0.65
C PHE A 187 16.93 -5.88 0.62
N LEU A 188 16.80 -6.55 -0.52
CA LEU A 188 17.14 -7.97 -0.65
C LEU A 188 18.61 -8.23 -0.28
N ARG A 189 19.52 -7.35 -0.70
CA ARG A 189 20.95 -7.44 -0.33
C ARG A 189 21.17 -7.31 1.17
N GLN A 190 20.53 -6.33 1.81
CA GLN A 190 20.66 -6.10 3.25
C GLN A 190 20.11 -7.26 4.06
N MET A 191 18.90 -7.73 3.74
CA MET A 191 18.29 -8.87 4.43
C MET A 191 19.11 -10.15 4.26
N ARG A 192 19.67 -10.40 3.06
CA ARG A 192 20.55 -11.56 2.83
C ARG A 192 21.81 -11.53 3.71
N LYS A 193 22.43 -10.35 3.90
CA LYS A 193 23.57 -10.21 4.81
C LYS A 193 23.16 -10.46 6.25
N LYS A 194 22.07 -9.82 6.67
CA LYS A 194 21.51 -9.92 8.03
C LYS A 194 21.21 -11.36 8.44
N LEU A 195 20.53 -12.13 7.57
CA LEU A 195 20.20 -13.54 7.84
C LEU A 195 21.44 -14.46 7.84
N ARG A 196 22.51 -14.09 7.13
CA ARG A 196 23.79 -14.83 7.14
C ARG A 196 24.68 -14.49 8.34
N GLY A 197 24.26 -13.59 9.24
CA GLY A 197 25.09 -13.10 10.34
C GLY A 197 26.30 -12.29 9.89
N GLN A 198 26.30 -11.74 8.67
CA GLN A 198 27.36 -10.85 8.19
C GLN A 198 26.99 -9.39 8.51
N PRO A 199 27.87 -8.63 9.19
CA PRO A 199 27.62 -7.22 9.52
C PRO A 199 27.39 -6.34 8.27
#